data_AF-A0A436R3B4-F1
#
_entry.id   AF-A0A436R3B4-F1
#
_cell.length_a   1.000
_cell.length_b   1.000
_cell.length_c   1.000
_cell.angle_alpha   90.00
_cell.angle_beta   90.00
_cell.angle_gamma   90.00
#
_symmetry.space_group_name_H-M   'P 1'
#
loop_
_entity.id
_entity.type
_entity.pdbx_description
1 polymer ?
#
loop_
_entity_poly.entity_id
_entity_poly.type
_entity_poly.pdbx_seq_one_letter_code
_entity_poly.pdbx_strand_id
1 'polypeptide(L)' 'MKFKAIVHEAEEGGFWAEVPAIPGCATEGETLDELMANLREAIEGCLSVDLPSSVTSVPG' A
#
# COMPACT_ATOMS: atom_id res chain seq x y z
N MET A 1 -0.76 12.28 -8.77
CA MET A 1 0.14 12.47 -7.61
C MET A 1 1.33 11.53 -7.73
N LYS A 2 2.44 11.80 -7.03
CA LYS A 2 3.57 10.85 -6.94
C LYS A 2 3.67 10.37 -5.49
N PHE A 3 3.48 9.07 -5.29
CA PHE A 3 3.65 8.43 -3.99
C PHE A 3 4.99 7.71 -3.95
N LYS A 4 5.60 7.67 -2.76
CA LYS A 4 6.76 6.82 -2.50
C LYS A 4 6.25 5.54 -1.87
N ALA A 5 6.74 4.41 -2.37
CA ALA A 5 6.49 3.10 -1.83
C ALA A 5 7.80 2.52 -1.33
N ILE A 6 7.74 1.78 -0.22
CA ILE A 6 8.86 1.00 0.29
C ILE A 6 8.59 -0.44 -0.13
N VAL A 7 9.52 -1.03 -0.88
CA VAL A 7 9.41 -2.41 -1.38
C VAL A 7 10.30 -3.30 -0.55
N HIS A 8 9.79 -4.47 -0.22
CA HIS A 8 10.45 -5.51 0.55
C HIS A 8 10.34 -6.85 -0.19
N GLU A 9 11.38 -7.66 -0.09
CA GLU A 9 11.34 -9.05 -0.57
C GLU A 9 10.73 -9.93 0.53
N ALA A 10 9.85 -10.85 0.13
CA ALA A 10 9.27 -11.83 1.04
C ALA A 10 10.20 -13.04 1.22
N GLU A 11 10.23 -13.63 2.42
CA GLU A 11 11.09 -14.79 2.72
C GLU A 11 10.77 -16.03 1.87
N GLU A 12 9.50 -16.22 1.48
CA GLU A 12 9.06 -17.33 0.61
C GLU A 12 9.19 -17.01 -0.89
N GLY A 13 9.68 -15.82 -1.23
CA GLY A 13 9.76 -15.31 -2.60
C GLY A 13 8.61 -14.35 -2.93
N GLY A 14 8.83 -13.54 -3.96
CA GLY A 14 7.94 -12.42 -4.29
C GLY A 14 8.28 -11.15 -3.51
N PHE A 15 7.37 -10.19 -3.58
CA PHE A 15 7.58 -8.83 -3.08
C PHE A 15 6.33 -8.31 -2.38
N TRP A 16 6.52 -7.46 -1.40
CA TRP A 16 5.46 -6.65 -0.84
C TRP A 16 5.91 -5.20 -0.75
N ALA A 17 4.95 -4.28 -0.78
CA ALA A 17 5.21 -2.87 -0.69
C ALA A 17 4.17 -2.15 0.13
N GLU A 18 4.61 -1.10 0.82
CA GLU A 18 3.75 -0.22 1.59
C GLU A 18 3.93 1.23 1.16
N VAL A 19 2.88 2.03 1.34
CA VAL A 19 2.89 3.46 1.04
C VAL A 19 2.87 4.22 2.36
N PRO A 20 4.00 4.80 2.84
CA PRO A 20 4.04 5.52 4.10
C PRO A 20 3.10 6.74 4.13
N ALA A 21 2.76 7.29 2.97
CA ALA A 21 1.83 8.39 2.83
C ALA A 21 0.35 7.97 3.04
N ILE A 22 0.05 6.67 2.94
CA ILE A 22 -1.29 6.11 3.13
C ILE A 22 -1.15 4.95 4.14
N PRO A 23 -1.15 5.26 5.45
CA PRO A 23 -0.98 4.23 6.47
C PRO A 23 -2.08 3.17 6.35
N GLY A 24 -1.66 1.91 6.28
CA GLY A 24 -2.54 0.76 6.04
C GLY A 24 -2.71 0.36 4.57
N CYS A 25 -2.18 1.14 3.61
CA CYS A 25 -2.12 0.74 2.21
C CYS A 25 -0.82 -0.02 1.94
N ALA A 26 -0.94 -1.34 1.85
CA ALA A 26 0.12 -2.25 1.46
C ALA A 26 -0.41 -3.29 0.48
N THR A 27 0.45 -3.77 -0.41
CA THR A 27 0.12 -4.79 -1.42
C THR A 27 1.28 -5.79 -1.53
N GLU A 28 0.98 -6.98 -2.03
CA GLU A 28 2.00 -7.97 -2.41
C GLU A 28 1.88 -8.33 -3.88
N GLY A 29 2.90 -9.02 -4.40
CA GLY A 29 2.91 -9.60 -5.74
C GLY A 29 4.11 -10.50 -5.93
N GLU A 30 3.98 -11.49 -6.81
CA GLU A 30 5.07 -12.45 -7.09
C GLU A 30 6.20 -11.76 -7.89
N THR A 31 5.87 -10.70 -8.62
CA THR A 31 6.81 -9.89 -9.40
C THR A 31 6.69 -8.41 -9.09
N LEU A 32 7.74 -7.64 -9.36
CA LEU A 32 7.73 -6.18 -9.22
C LEU A 32 6.65 -5.51 -10.09
N ASP A 33 6.34 -6.05 -11.26
CA ASP A 33 5.33 -5.48 -12.16
C ASP A 33 3.92 -5.67 -11.59
N GLU A 34 3.62 -6.89 -11.12
CA GLU A 34 2.37 -7.21 -10.45
C GLU A 34 2.18 -6.40 -9.15
N LEU A 35 3.24 -6.34 -8.33
CA LEU A 35 3.24 -5.52 -7.12
C LEU A 35 2.90 -4.06 -7.43
N MET A 36 3.49 -3.50 -8.48
CA MET A 36 3.25 -2.12 -8.89
C MET A 36 1.85 -1.91 -9.47
N ALA A 37 1.28 -2.89 -10.15
CA ALA A 37 -0.10 -2.85 -10.62
C ALA A 37 -1.07 -2.86 -9.43
N ASN A 38 -0.92 -3.82 -8.52
CA ASN A 38 -1.72 -3.94 -7.30
C ASN A 38 -1.64 -2.67 -6.45
N LEU A 39 -0.42 -2.12 -6.29
CA LEU A 39 -0.19 -0.91 -5.51
C LEU A 39 -0.90 0.31 -6.10
N ARG A 40 -0.94 0.44 -7.44
CA ARG A 40 -1.68 1.53 -8.10
C ARG A 40 -3.17 1.42 -7.83
N GLU A 41 -3.74 0.22 -7.99
CA GLU A 41 -5.16 -0.02 -7.72
C GLU A 41 -5.51 0.24 -6.25
N ALA A 42 -4.65 -0.18 -5.32
CA ALA A 42 -4.84 0.08 -3.89
C ALA A 42 -4.79 1.58 -3.56
N ILE A 43 -3.83 2.33 -4.13
CA ILE A 43 -3.75 3.79 -3.97
C ILE A 43 -4.99 4.47 -4.56
N GLU A 44 -5.41 4.09 -5.77
CA GLU A 44 -6.60 4.64 -6.42
C GLU A 44 -7.87 4.34 -5.62
N GLY A 45 -7.98 3.12 -5.08
CA GLY A 45 -9.04 2.73 -4.16
C GLY A 45 -9.05 3.61 -2.91
N CYS A 46 -7.91 3.73 -2.22
CA CYS A 46 -7.76 4.54 -1.00
C CYS A 46 -8.03 6.03 -1.20
N LEU A 47 -7.78 6.58 -2.40
CA LEU A 47 -8.09 7.97 -2.74
C LEU A 47 -9.54 8.16 -3.22
N SER A 48 -10.17 7.09 -3.73
CA SER A 48 -11.58 7.11 -4.17
C SER A 48 -12.54 7.02 -2.99
N VAL A 49 -12.13 6.40 -1.89
CA VAL A 49 -12.80 6.56 -0.60
C VAL A 49 -12.28 7.83 0.06
N ASP A 50 -13.18 8.75 0.42
CA ASP A 50 -12.88 9.85 1.35
C ASP A 50 -12.51 9.26 2.72
N LEU A 51 -11.29 8.77 2.88
CA LEU A 51 -10.79 8.35 4.18
C LEU A 51 -10.54 9.63 4.99
N PRO A 52 -11.29 9.92 6.07
CA PRO A 52 -10.97 11.05 6.91
C PRO A 52 -9.55 10.86 7.43
N SER A 53 -8.71 11.87 7.24
CA SER A 53 -7.27 11.90 7.51
C SER A 53 -6.87 11.76 8.98
N SER A 54 -7.70 11.11 9.81
CA SER A 54 -7.45 10.84 11.22
C SER A 54 -8.34 9.69 11.71
N VAL A 55 -7.93 8.45 11.48
CA VAL A 55 -8.35 7.32 12.34
C VAL A 55 -7.15 6.81 13.14
N THR A 56 -6.53 7.70 13.91
CA THR A 56 -5.88 7.28 15.16
C THR A 56 -6.98 7.05 16.17
N SER A 57 -7.54 5.84 16.22
CA SER A 57 -8.37 5.46 17.36
C SER A 57 -8.48 3.94 17.43
N VAL A 58 -7.45 3.30 17.97
CA VAL A 58 -7.68 2.19 18.91
C VAL A 58 -7.47 2.72 20.33
N PRO A 59 -8.53 3.03 21.08
CA PRO A 59 -8.50 3.10 22.52
C PRO A 59 -9.24 1.89 23.10
N GLY A 60 -8.53 1.13 23.91
CA GLY A 60 -9.12 0.21 24.90
C GLY A 60 -9.19 -1.24 24.47
#